data_AF-A0A453D190-F1
#
_entry.id   AF-A0A453D190-F1
#
_cell.length_a   1.000
_cell.length_b   1.000
_cell.length_c   1.000
_cell.angle_alpha   90.00
_cell.angle_beta   90.00
_cell.angle_gamma   90.00
#
_symmetry.space_group_name_H-M   'P 1'
#
loop_
_entity.id
_entity.type
_entity.pdbx_description
1 polymer ?
#
loop_
_entity_poly.entity_id
_entity_poly.type
_entity_poly.pdbx_seq_one_letter_code
_entity_poly.pdbx_strand_id
1 'polypeptide(L)'
;MPFSVMKERLEFLDAEKCECKSTLIEGGGIGTAIETATSHIKVEPAASGGSLVKVDSTYKLLPGVEVNDEITKAKESVTAIFKAAEAYLIANPDAYN
;
A
#
# COMPACT_ATOMS: atom_id res chain seq x y z
N MET A 1 18.21 -9.82 -4.55
CA MET A 1 16.79 -9.74 -4.96
C MET A 1 16.76 -9.70 -6.48
N PRO A 2 15.90 -10.48 -7.16
CA PRO A 2 15.88 -10.56 -8.62
C PRO A 2 15.45 -9.25 -9.32
N PHE A 3 14.90 -8.29 -8.56
CA PHE A 3 14.45 -7.00 -9.05
C PHE A 3 15.09 -5.86 -8.27
N SER A 4 15.47 -4.78 -8.95
CA SER A 4 16.00 -3.54 -8.36
C SER A 4 14.96 -2.44 -8.22
N VAL A 5 13.74 -2.68 -8.72
CA VAL A 5 12.61 -1.75 -8.73
C VAL A 5 11.35 -2.48 -8.31
N MET A 6 10.39 -1.73 -7.77
CA MET A 6 9.02 -2.20 -7.59
C MET A 6 8.15 -1.62 -8.70
N LYS A 7 7.38 -2.46 -9.38
CA LYS A 7 6.38 -2.05 -10.35
C LYS A 7 5.02 -2.49 -9.88
N GLU A 8 4.11 -1.53 -9.82
CA GLU A 8 2.71 -1.77 -9.51
C GLU A 8 1.84 -1.41 -10.71
N ARG A 9 0.77 -2.17 -10.90
CA ARG A 9 -0.28 -1.86 -11.86
C ARG A 9 -1.53 -1.43 -11.10
N LEU A 10 -2.09 -0.28 -11.46
CA LEU A 10 -3.38 0.17 -10.95
C LEU A 10 -4.49 -0.64 -11.63
N GLU A 11 -5.22 -1.44 -10.86
CA GLU A 11 -6.35 -2.24 -11.32
C GLU A 11 -7.65 -1.46 -11.29
N PHE A 12 -7.78 -0.57 -10.30
CA PHE A 12 -8.99 0.20 -10.03
C PHE A 12 -8.63 1.53 -9.40
N LEU A 13 -9.35 2.57 -9.80
CA LEU A 13 -9.29 3.89 -9.18
C LEU A 13 -10.69 4.52 -9.22
N ASP A 14 -11.18 4.89 -8.04
CA ASP A 14 -12.37 5.70 -7.84
C ASP A 14 -11.95 6.95 -7.06
N ALA A 15 -11.74 8.04 -7.79
CA ALA A 15 -11.30 9.31 -7.22
C ALA A 15 -12.41 9.95 -6.36
N GLU A 16 -13.69 9.70 -6.67
CA GLU A 16 -14.82 10.24 -5.91
C GLU A 16 -14.96 9.57 -4.54
N LYS A 17 -14.68 8.27 -4.46
CA LYS A 17 -14.70 7.49 -3.20
C LYS A 17 -13.35 7.36 -2.52
N CYS A 18 -12.30 8.01 -3.05
CA CYS A 18 -10.93 7.91 -2.58
C CYS A 18 -10.47 6.44 -2.37
N GLU A 19 -10.68 5.62 -3.39
CA GLU A 19 -10.47 4.17 -3.34
C GLU A 19 -9.62 3.72 -4.53
N CYS A 20 -8.59 2.91 -4.29
CA CYS A 20 -7.78 2.34 -5.36
C CYS A 20 -7.37 0.90 -5.06
N LYS A 21 -7.13 0.12 -6.12
CA LYS A 21 -6.55 -1.21 -6.04
C LYS A 21 -5.35 -1.30 -6.96
N SER A 22 -4.25 -1.84 -6.45
CA SER A 22 -3.06 -2.12 -7.24
C SER A 22 -2.60 -3.56 -7.07
N THR A 23 -1.91 -4.06 -8.08
CA THR A 23 -1.21 -5.34 -8.06
C THR A 23 0.28 -5.09 -8.23
N LEU A 24 1.11 -5.66 -7.36
CA LEU A 24 2.56 -5.68 -7.53
C LEU A 24 2.91 -6.69 -8.63
N ILE A 25 3.45 -6.20 -9.73
CA ILE A 25 3.80 -7.02 -10.90
C ILE A 25 5.28 -7.42 -10.93
N GLU A 26 6.15 -6.59 -10.37
CA GLU A 26 7.58 -6.88 -10.23
C GLU A 26 8.13 -6.26 -8.94
N GLY A 27 9.17 -6.85 -8.37
CA GLY A 27 9.82 -6.32 -7.17
C GLY A 27 9.39 -6.99 -5.87
N GLY A 28 9.94 -6.49 -4.77
CA GLY A 28 9.73 -7.05 -3.44
C GLY A 28 10.08 -8.55 -3.38
N GLY A 29 9.15 -9.36 -2.89
CA GLY A 29 9.27 -10.82 -2.80
C GLY A 29 8.69 -11.59 -3.98
N ILE A 30 8.25 -10.93 -5.07
CA ILE A 30 7.64 -11.60 -6.23
C ILE A 30 8.62 -12.59 -6.86
N GLY A 31 8.19 -13.83 -7.06
CA GLY A 31 9.00 -14.91 -7.66
C GLY A 31 10.03 -15.57 -6.71
N THR A 32 10.24 -15.04 -5.50
CA THR A 32 11.09 -15.65 -4.47
C THR A 32 10.31 -16.20 -3.29
N ALA A 33 9.36 -15.43 -2.76
CA ALA A 33 8.52 -15.81 -1.62
C ALA A 33 7.03 -15.63 -1.92
N ILE A 34 6.71 -14.68 -2.80
CA ILE A 34 5.36 -14.23 -3.12
C ILE A 34 5.09 -14.56 -4.58
N GLU A 35 3.96 -15.19 -4.85
CA GLU A 35 3.44 -15.41 -6.21
C GLU A 35 2.70 -14.16 -6.71
N THR A 36 1.80 -13.60 -5.89
CA THR A 36 1.08 -12.37 -6.19
C THR A 36 0.90 -11.51 -4.94
N ALA A 37 0.90 -10.20 -5.11
CA ALA A 37 0.54 -9.24 -4.05
C ALA A 37 -0.41 -8.18 -4.61
N THR A 38 -1.51 -7.97 -3.91
CA THR A 38 -2.51 -6.94 -4.26
C THR A 38 -2.78 -6.07 -3.05
N SER A 39 -2.93 -4.77 -3.28
CA SER A 39 -3.26 -3.78 -2.26
C SER A 39 -4.56 -3.10 -2.64
N HIS A 40 -5.44 -2.94 -1.66
CA HIS A 40 -6.67 -2.19 -1.77
C HIS A 40 -6.65 -1.10 -0.70
N ILE A 41 -6.66 0.15 -1.13
CA ILE A 41 -6.58 1.32 -0.28
C ILE A 41 -7.90 2.07 -0.38
N LYS A 42 -8.44 2.46 0.77
CA LYS A 42 -9.63 3.30 0.86
C LYS A 42 -9.43 4.37 1.93
N VAL A 43 -9.71 5.62 1.58
CA VAL A 43 -9.66 6.75 2.51
C VAL A 43 -11.07 7.21 2.80
N GLU A 44 -11.48 7.16 4.06
CA GLU A 44 -12.83 7.51 4.49
C GLU A 44 -12.78 8.67 5.49
N PRO A 45 -13.76 9.60 5.46
CA PRO A 45 -13.83 10.66 6.46
C PRO A 45 -14.07 10.06 7.86
N ALA A 46 -13.35 10.58 8.85
CA ALA A 46 -13.52 10.22 10.26
C ALA A 46 -14.39 11.26 10.97
N ALA A 47 -15.21 10.83 11.94
CA ALA A 47 -16.11 11.71 12.68
C ALA A 47 -15.40 12.88 13.40
N SER A 48 -14.09 12.76 13.65
CA SER A 48 -13.25 13.78 14.29
C SER A 48 -12.73 14.87 13.35
N GLY A 49 -13.17 14.92 12.09
CA GLY A 49 -12.72 15.93 11.11
C GLY A 49 -11.42 15.60 10.37
N GLY A 50 -10.93 14.35 10.48
CA GLY A 50 -9.81 13.83 9.71
C GLY A 50 -10.23 12.69 8.78
N SER A 51 -9.31 11.80 8.45
CA SER A 51 -9.58 10.61 7.63
C SER A 51 -9.05 9.33 8.27
N LEU A 52 -9.72 8.21 7.97
CA LEU A 52 -9.24 6.87 8.24
C LEU A 52 -8.78 6.23 6.92
N VAL A 53 -7.50 5.87 6.85
CA VAL A 53 -6.95 5.09 5.74
C VAL A 53 -7.05 3.61 6.08
N LYS A 54 -7.82 2.86 5.27
CA LYS A 54 -7.87 1.40 5.30
C LYS A 54 -6.99 0.84 4.20
N VAL A 55 -6.13 -0.11 4.56
CA VAL A 55 -5.26 -0.81 3.62
C VAL A 55 -5.43 -2.30 3.81
N ASP A 56 -5.99 -2.95 2.81
CA ASP A 56 -6.12 -4.40 2.72
C ASP A 56 -5.06 -4.92 1.74
N SER A 57 -4.09 -5.67 2.25
CA SER A 57 -3.05 -6.28 1.42
C SER A 57 -3.19 -7.79 1.41
N THR A 58 -3.33 -8.36 0.22
CA THR A 58 -3.45 -9.81 0.02
C THR A 58 -2.20 -10.32 -0.66
N TYR A 59 -1.58 -11.34 -0.06
CA TYR A 59 -0.37 -11.98 -0.54
C TYR A 59 -0.64 -13.45 -0.79
N LYS A 60 -0.36 -13.91 -2.00
CA LYS A 60 -0.28 -15.33 -2.31
C LYS A 60 1.18 -15.74 -2.22
N LEU A 61 1.50 -16.64 -1.31
CA LEU A 61 2.86 -17.13 -1.10
C LEU A 61 3.16 -18.31 -2.03
N LEU A 62 4.44 -18.49 -2.35
CA LEU A 62 4.89 -19.71 -3.02
C LEU A 62 4.77 -20.92 -2.07
N PRO A 63 4.54 -22.14 -2.61
CA PRO A 63 4.41 -23.35 -1.78
C PRO A 63 5.63 -23.58 -0.89
N GLY A 64 5.41 -23.87 0.39
CA GLY A 64 6.47 -24.18 1.36
C GLY A 64 7.18 -22.97 1.96
N VAL A 65 6.69 -21.75 1.69
CA VAL A 65 7.22 -20.51 2.28
C VAL A 65 6.37 -20.09 3.48
N GLU A 66 6.98 -19.92 4.65
CA GLU A 66 6.37 -19.24 5.80
C GLU A 66 6.86 -17.80 5.85
N VAL A 67 5.94 -16.84 5.99
CA VAL A 67 6.25 -15.41 5.93
C VAL A 67 5.64 -14.68 7.13
N ASN A 68 6.34 -14.71 8.27
CA ASN A 68 5.91 -13.95 9.46
C ASN A 68 6.50 -12.53 9.49
N ASP A 69 7.78 -12.36 9.13
CA ASP A 69 8.45 -11.06 9.26
C ASP A 69 8.15 -10.08 8.12
N GLU A 70 8.02 -10.57 6.88
CA GLU A 70 7.84 -9.66 5.73
C GLU A 70 6.48 -8.96 5.73
N ILE A 71 5.44 -9.61 6.29
CA ILE A 71 4.10 -8.99 6.42
C ILE A 71 4.17 -7.77 7.35
N THR A 72 4.92 -7.90 8.46
CA THR A 72 5.11 -6.79 9.41
C THR A 72 5.88 -5.64 8.75
N LYS A 73 6.98 -5.93 8.05
CA LYS A 73 7.75 -4.92 7.31
C LYS A 73 6.92 -4.23 6.23
N ALA A 74 6.08 -4.97 5.51
CA ALA A 74 5.20 -4.39 4.49
C ALA A 74 4.20 -3.42 5.11
N LYS A 75 3.58 -3.80 6.24
CA LYS A 75 2.67 -2.94 7.01
C LYS A 75 3.38 -1.67 7.50
N GLU A 76 4.57 -1.79 8.07
CA GLU A 76 5.37 -0.66 8.53
C GLU A 76 5.74 0.28 7.38
N SER A 77 6.12 -0.27 6.24
CA SER A 77 6.48 0.50 5.04
C SER A 77 5.30 1.32 4.53
N VAL A 78 4.12 0.72 4.38
CA VAL A 78 2.91 1.44 3.98
C VAL A 78 2.53 2.52 5.00
N THR A 79 2.62 2.20 6.28
CA THR A 79 2.35 3.16 7.36
C THR A 79 3.29 4.36 7.28
N ALA A 80 4.58 4.14 7.04
CA ALA A 80 5.58 5.19 6.90
C ALA A 80 5.30 6.10 5.70
N ILE A 81 4.86 5.55 4.56
CA ILE A 81 4.47 6.32 3.37
C ILE A 81 3.32 7.28 3.71
N PHE A 82 2.24 6.76 4.31
CA PHE A 82 1.10 7.61 4.69
C PHE A 82 1.47 8.65 5.74
N LYS A 83 2.33 8.32 6.71
CA LYS A 83 2.80 9.27 7.72
C LYS A 83 3.67 10.39 7.13
N ALA A 84 4.51 10.08 6.16
CA ALA A 84 5.30 11.08 5.46
C ALA A 84 4.41 12.03 4.64
N ALA A 85 3.42 11.49 3.93
CA ALA A 85 2.44 12.28 3.18
C ALA A 85 1.60 13.17 4.12
N GLU A 86 1.09 12.62 5.23
CA GLU A 86 0.35 13.36 6.25
C GLU A 86 1.18 14.54 6.81
N ALA A 87 2.43 14.29 7.20
CA ALA A 87 3.31 15.33 7.73
C ALA A 87 3.57 16.44 6.71
N TYR A 88 3.74 16.09 5.43
CA TYR A 88 3.91 17.07 4.36
C TYR A 88 2.65 17.92 4.17
N LEU A 89 1.47 17.30 4.12
CA LEU A 89 0.20 18.02 3.91
C LEU A 89 -0.13 18.94 5.09
N ILE A 90 0.18 18.53 6.33
CA ILE A 90 0.04 19.39 7.52
C ILE A 90 0.96 20.61 7.44
N ALA A 91 2.19 20.44 6.98
CA ALA A 91 3.14 21.54 6.83
C ALA A 91 2.82 22.47 5.65
N ASN A 92 2.02 22.01 4.68
CA ASN A 92 1.72 22.72 3.44
C ASN A 92 0.21 22.72 3.15
N PRO A 93 -0.59 23.48 3.93
CA PRO A 93 -2.05 23.41 3.88
C PRO A 93 -2.65 23.77 2.52
N ASP A 94 -1.98 24.60 1.70
CA ASP A 94 -2.49 25.07 0.40
C ASP A 94 -2.04 24.21 -0.79
N ALA A 95 -1.28 23.13 -0.58
CA ALA A 95 -0.71 22.35 -1.67
C ALA A 95 -1.76 21.60 -2.52
N TYR A 96 -2.93 21.28 -1.94
CA TYR A 96 -3.98 20.46 -2.57
C TYR A 96 -5.42 20.90 -2.17
N ASN A 97 -5.64 22.20 -1.92
CA ASN A 97 -6.95 22.79 -1.57
C ASN A 97 -7.83 23.10 -2.78
#